data_AF-A0A8J5HA65-F1
#
_entry.id   AF-A0A8J5HA65-F1
#
_cell.length_a   1.000
_cell.length_b   1.000
_cell.length_c   1.000
_cell.angle_alpha   90.00
_cell.angle_beta   90.00
_cell.angle_gamma   90.00
#
_symmetry.space_group_name_H-M   'P 1'
#
loop_
_entity.id
_entity.type
_entity.pdbx_description
1 polymer ?
#
loop_
_entity_poly.entity_id
_entity_poly.type
_entity_poly.pdbx_seq_one_letter_code
_entity_poly.pdbx_strand_id
1 'polypeptide(L)'
;MDGATWMKGWKDNQFHGRSKPPSPFDSITILQQKFANVGLNDTDLVALSDGGNRSVLSNFDLDTPDQFDNKYYTNLKNLNGLLTTDQDLLSAAGTSASTAPDVNRFAADQNVFFESFIEGMIKMGNIKVLTGDSGEVRSNCRVVNGAIRLRGRR
;
A
#
# COMPACT_ATOMS: atom_id res chain seq x y z
N MET A 1 22.74 -9.55 -4.37
CA MET A 1 21.74 -9.44 -3.29
C MET A 1 22.18 -10.40 -2.19
N ASP A 2 23.09 -9.97 -1.32
CA ASP A 2 23.49 -10.78 -0.17
C ASP A 2 22.53 -10.51 0.98
N GLY A 3 22.08 -11.59 1.62
CA GLY A 3 20.82 -11.66 2.37
C GLY A 3 20.66 -10.64 3.50
N ALA A 4 19.62 -9.81 3.38
CA ALA A 4 19.08 -9.11 4.54
C ALA A 4 18.69 -10.14 5.60
N THR A 5 19.28 -10.03 6.79
CA THR A 5 18.90 -10.88 7.93
C THR A 5 17.60 -10.35 8.49
N TRP A 6 16.51 -11.07 8.22
CA TRP A 6 15.20 -10.75 8.80
C TRP A 6 15.24 -10.88 10.33
N MET A 7 14.61 -9.92 11.01
CA MET A 7 14.43 -9.97 12.46
C MET A 7 13.52 -11.13 12.84
N LYS A 8 13.83 -11.77 13.96
CA LYS A 8 13.12 -12.95 14.48
C LYS A 8 12.71 -12.71 15.94
N GLY A 9 11.81 -13.55 16.44
CA GLY A 9 11.40 -13.54 17.86
C GLY A 9 10.20 -12.68 18.19
N TRP A 10 9.49 -12.16 17.17
CA TRP A 10 8.19 -11.51 17.37
C TRP A 10 7.13 -12.53 17.76
N LYS A 11 6.23 -12.13 18.66
CA LYS A 11 5.08 -12.90 19.13
C LYS A 11 3.77 -12.30 18.62
N ASP A 12 2.76 -13.15 18.47
CA ASP A 12 1.42 -12.77 18.07
C ASP A 12 0.70 -11.99 19.17
N ASN A 13 -0.18 -11.07 18.75
CA ASN A 13 -1.05 -10.35 19.68
C ASN A 13 -2.09 -11.29 20.31
N GLN A 14 -2.61 -10.92 21.48
CA GLN A 14 -3.64 -11.69 22.20
C GLN A 14 -5.03 -11.05 22.11
N PHE A 15 -5.17 -9.97 21.33
CA PHE A 15 -6.41 -9.22 21.12
C PHE A 15 -6.64 -8.91 19.65
N HIS A 16 -7.91 -8.81 19.23
CA HIS A 16 -8.28 -8.35 17.90
C HIS A 16 -8.15 -6.82 17.79
N GLY A 17 -6.97 -6.33 17.42
CA GLY A 17 -6.79 -4.93 17.01
C GLY A 17 -7.20 -4.70 15.55
N ARG A 18 -7.94 -3.63 15.26
CA ARG A 18 -8.18 -3.16 13.89
C ARG A 18 -7.42 -1.85 13.68
N SER A 19 -6.21 -1.90 13.11
CA SER A 19 -5.59 -0.72 12.50
C SER A 19 -6.18 -0.56 11.10
N LYS A 20 -6.80 0.60 10.82
CA LYS A 20 -7.31 0.91 9.48
C LYS A 20 -6.14 1.29 8.57
N PRO A 21 -5.93 0.63 7.43
CA PRO A 21 -4.96 1.06 6.43
C PRO A 21 -5.43 2.36 5.73
N PRO A 22 -4.52 3.15 5.14
CA PRO A 22 -4.87 4.31 4.31
C PRO A 22 -5.65 3.88 3.05
N SER A 23 -6.59 4.74 2.61
CA SER A 23 -7.46 4.49 1.45
C SER A 23 -6.80 5.00 0.15
N PRO A 24 -6.86 4.24 -0.95
CA PRO A 24 -6.23 4.60 -2.23
C PRO A 24 -7.04 5.58 -3.11
N PHE A 25 -8.24 6.00 -2.68
CA PHE A 25 -9.13 6.84 -3.48
C PHE A 25 -9.42 8.18 -2.79
N ASP A 26 -8.55 9.15 -3.12
CA ASP A 26 -8.79 10.58 -3.37
C ASP A 26 -8.67 11.67 -2.28
N SER A 27 -8.42 12.90 -2.73
CA SER A 27 -8.97 14.12 -2.12
C SER A 27 -10.20 14.59 -2.90
N ILE A 28 -11.34 14.53 -2.22
CA ILE A 28 -12.70 14.63 -2.76
C ILE A 28 -13.02 15.95 -3.48
N THR A 29 -12.29 17.02 -3.15
CA THR A 29 -12.59 18.38 -3.61
C THR A 29 -12.37 18.56 -5.12
N ILE A 30 -11.41 17.86 -5.72
CA ILE A 30 -11.12 17.95 -7.16
C ILE A 30 -12.10 17.12 -7.99
N LEU A 31 -12.64 16.05 -7.40
CA LEU A 31 -13.61 15.19 -8.08
C LEU A 31 -14.98 15.87 -8.18
N GLN A 32 -15.41 16.53 -7.12
CA GLN A 32 -16.67 17.30 -7.09
C GLN A 32 -16.68 18.48 -8.07
N GLN A 33 -15.55 19.21 -8.21
CA GLN A 33 -15.45 20.36 -9.13
C GLN A 33 -15.50 19.96 -10.62
N LYS A 34 -14.95 18.79 -10.97
CA LYS A 34 -14.88 18.29 -12.35
C LYS A 34 -16.24 17.81 -12.87
N PHE A 35 -17.07 17.26 -12.00
CA PHE A 35 -18.42 16.83 -12.38
C PHE A 35 -19.37 18.02 -12.48
N ALA A 36 -19.34 18.94 -11.50
CA ALA A 36 -20.14 20.17 -11.48
C ALA A 36 -20.08 21.01 -12.78
N ASN A 37 -18.94 21.06 -13.49
CA ASN A 37 -18.72 21.95 -14.65
C ASN A 37 -19.33 21.47 -15.97
N VAL A 38 -19.67 20.19 -16.09
CA VAL A 38 -20.32 19.62 -17.29
C VAL A 38 -21.83 19.45 -17.08
N GLY A 39 -22.39 20.12 -16.06
CA GLY A 39 -23.81 20.04 -15.72
C GLY A 39 -24.19 18.76 -14.98
N LEU A 40 -23.20 17.92 -14.67
CA LEU A 40 -23.33 16.75 -13.84
C LEU A 40 -23.06 17.16 -12.39
N ASN A 41 -23.66 16.48 -11.44
CA ASN A 41 -23.50 16.83 -10.03
C ASN A 41 -22.74 15.74 -9.30
N ASP A 42 -22.52 15.92 -8.00
CA ASP A 42 -21.84 14.93 -7.17
C ASP A 42 -22.50 13.53 -7.26
N THR A 43 -23.78 13.44 -7.63
CA THR A 43 -24.49 12.17 -7.90
C THR A 43 -23.98 11.44 -9.15
N ASP A 44 -23.51 12.15 -10.18
CA ASP A 44 -22.99 11.58 -11.44
C ASP A 44 -21.50 11.20 -11.34
N LEU A 45 -20.74 11.92 -10.51
CA LEU A 45 -19.37 11.58 -10.09
C LEU A 45 -19.31 10.19 -9.48
N VAL A 46 -20.27 9.93 -8.59
CA VAL A 46 -20.41 8.65 -7.91
C VAL A 46 -20.87 7.54 -8.87
N ALA A 47 -21.55 7.86 -9.97
CA ALA A 47 -22.06 6.86 -10.91
C ALA A 47 -21.07 6.44 -12.02
N LEU A 48 -20.16 7.34 -12.45
CA LEU A 48 -19.20 7.10 -13.55
C LEU A 48 -17.80 6.66 -13.08
N SER A 49 -17.52 6.72 -11.78
CA SER A 49 -16.29 6.18 -11.18
C SER A 49 -16.21 4.64 -11.21
N ASP A 50 -17.31 3.96 -11.55
CA ASP A 50 -17.42 2.48 -11.61
C ASP A 50 -17.32 1.92 -13.05
N GLY A 51 -16.67 2.63 -13.98
CA GLY A 51 -16.53 2.18 -15.37
C GLY A 51 -15.43 1.14 -15.63
N GLY A 52 -14.61 0.82 -14.63
CA GLY A 52 -13.72 -0.34 -14.68
C GLY A 52 -14.50 -1.56 -14.21
N ASN A 53 -14.68 -2.56 -15.07
CA ASN A 53 -15.18 -3.84 -14.59
C ASN A 53 -14.30 -4.28 -13.42
N ARG A 54 -14.85 -4.34 -12.20
CA ARG A 54 -14.13 -4.73 -10.97
C ARG A 54 -13.58 -6.16 -11.02
N SER A 55 -13.95 -6.91 -12.05
CA SER A 55 -13.45 -8.25 -12.40
C SER A 55 -12.29 -8.21 -13.40
N VAL A 56 -12.00 -7.05 -14.00
CA VAL A 56 -10.87 -6.84 -14.92
C VAL A 56 -9.67 -6.43 -14.09
N LEU A 57 -8.67 -7.29 -14.12
CA LEU A 57 -7.39 -7.06 -13.47
C LEU A 57 -6.50 -6.23 -14.41
N SER A 58 -5.78 -5.28 -13.83
CA SER A 58 -4.71 -4.54 -14.51
C SER A 58 -3.43 -4.68 -13.70
N ASN A 59 -2.30 -4.67 -14.39
CA ASN A 59 -0.99 -4.72 -13.74
C ASN A 59 -0.63 -3.33 -13.19
N PHE A 60 -0.08 -3.30 -11.98
CA PHE A 60 0.43 -2.06 -11.35
C PHE A 60 1.74 -1.58 -11.98
N ASP A 61 2.44 -2.48 -12.66
CA ASP A 61 3.59 -2.20 -13.50
C ASP A 61 3.28 -2.66 -14.92
N LEU A 62 3.34 -1.73 -15.88
CA LEU A 62 3.06 -1.99 -17.28
C LEU A 62 4.26 -2.58 -18.04
N ASP A 63 5.48 -2.32 -17.57
CA ASP A 63 6.72 -2.76 -18.21
C ASP A 63 7.04 -4.20 -17.80
N THR A 64 6.90 -4.48 -16.50
CA THR A 64 7.33 -5.75 -15.90
C THR A 64 6.35 -6.26 -14.82
N PRO A 65 5.14 -6.71 -15.21
CA PRO A 65 4.05 -7.04 -14.28
C PRO A 65 4.40 -7.99 -13.14
N ASP A 66 5.29 -8.95 -13.39
CA ASP A 66 5.62 -10.03 -12.47
C ASP A 66 7.05 -9.93 -11.90
N GLN A 67 7.79 -8.86 -12.22
CA GLN A 67 9.15 -8.67 -11.71
C GLN A 67 9.19 -7.60 -10.61
N PHE A 68 10.03 -7.83 -9.62
CA PHE A 68 10.30 -6.84 -8.58
C PHE A 68 11.55 -6.07 -8.96
N ASP A 69 11.37 -4.90 -9.57
CA ASP A 69 12.43 -4.03 -10.06
C ASP A 69 12.06 -2.54 -9.91
N ASN A 70 12.85 -1.64 -10.49
CA ASN A 70 12.60 -0.21 -10.39
C ASN A 70 11.66 0.34 -11.48
N LYS A 71 11.06 -0.51 -12.34
CA LYS A 71 10.22 -0.07 -13.46
C LYS A 71 8.95 0.62 -13.02
N TYR A 72 8.44 0.27 -11.84
CA TYR A 72 7.42 1.06 -11.15
C TYR A 72 7.76 2.56 -11.15
N TYR A 73 8.98 2.96 -10.77
CA TYR A 73 9.37 4.37 -10.70
C TYR A 73 9.63 4.98 -12.09
N THR A 74 10.08 4.19 -13.08
CA THR A 74 10.18 4.69 -14.46
C THR A 74 8.80 4.95 -15.06
N ASN A 75 7.80 4.14 -14.72
CA ASN A 75 6.40 4.35 -15.12
C ASN A 75 5.83 5.65 -14.56
N LEU A 76 6.12 5.99 -13.29
CA LEU A 76 5.64 7.26 -12.71
C LEU A 76 6.17 8.48 -13.47
N LYS A 77 7.45 8.43 -13.92
CA LYS A 77 8.06 9.49 -14.74
C LYS A 77 7.41 9.61 -16.12
N ASN A 78 6.87 8.52 -16.64
CA ASN A 78 6.18 8.46 -17.91
C ASN A 78 4.66 8.70 -17.78
N LEU A 79 4.18 9.14 -16.61
CA LEU A 79 2.75 9.36 -16.30
C LEU A 79 1.89 8.08 -16.39
N ASN A 80 2.52 6.93 -16.15
CA ASN A 80 1.91 5.60 -16.25
C ASN A 80 1.64 4.98 -14.86
N GLY A 81 1.43 5.80 -13.82
CA GLY A 81 0.95 5.30 -12.53
C GLY A 81 -0.49 4.79 -12.65
N LEU A 82 -0.76 3.58 -12.15
CA LEU A 82 -2.11 2.99 -12.24
C LEU A 82 -3.09 3.69 -11.30
N LEU A 83 -2.66 4.01 -10.08
CA LEU A 83 -3.47 4.73 -9.11
C LEU A 83 -3.12 6.23 -9.09
N THR A 84 -4.10 7.07 -8.76
CA THR A 84 -3.86 8.49 -8.48
C THR A 84 -2.76 8.68 -7.44
N THR A 85 -2.76 7.85 -6.38
CA THR A 85 -1.75 7.88 -5.31
C THR A 85 -0.34 7.51 -5.78
N ASP A 86 -0.22 6.70 -6.84
CA ASP A 86 1.08 6.38 -7.43
C ASP A 86 1.62 7.62 -8.15
N GLN A 87 0.78 8.26 -8.96
CA GLN A 87 1.18 9.42 -9.74
C GLN A 87 1.45 10.67 -8.88
N ASP A 88 0.78 10.75 -7.72
CA ASP A 88 0.99 11.79 -6.71
C ASP A 88 2.35 11.71 -6.02
N LEU A 89 3.13 10.63 -6.17
CA LEU A 89 4.51 10.58 -5.69
C LEU A 89 5.45 11.51 -6.48
N LEU A 90 5.06 11.93 -7.69
CA LEU A 90 5.88 12.74 -8.61
C LEU A 90 5.20 14.04 -9.08
N SER A 91 3.89 14.23 -8.88
CA SER A 91 3.12 15.36 -9.45
C SER A 91 3.49 16.74 -8.88
N ALA A 92 3.28 17.86 -9.57
CA ALA A 92 3.83 19.16 -9.17
C ALA A 92 3.10 19.89 -8.00
N ALA A 93 2.08 19.30 -7.36
CA ALA A 93 1.21 19.98 -6.41
C ALA A 93 1.54 19.68 -4.93
N GLY A 94 2.63 20.26 -4.41
CA GLY A 94 2.87 20.44 -2.97
C GLY A 94 3.25 19.20 -2.13
N THR A 95 2.59 18.05 -2.31
CA THR A 95 2.91 16.77 -1.62
C THR A 95 4.14 16.08 -2.18
N SER A 96 4.38 16.23 -3.48
CA SER A 96 5.41 15.48 -4.19
C SER A 96 6.78 16.14 -4.17
N ALA A 97 6.90 17.36 -3.63
CA ALA A 97 8.19 18.02 -3.50
C ALA A 97 9.15 17.24 -2.58
N SER A 98 8.62 16.53 -1.58
CA SER A 98 9.43 15.71 -0.67
C SER A 98 9.72 14.30 -1.20
N THR A 99 8.86 13.75 -2.06
CA THR A 99 8.99 12.37 -2.59
C THR A 99 9.60 12.29 -3.99
N ALA A 100 9.45 13.33 -4.81
CA ALA A 100 9.97 13.37 -6.18
C ALA A 100 11.48 13.15 -6.29
N PRO A 101 12.34 13.63 -5.35
CA PRO A 101 13.76 13.30 -5.38
C PRO A 101 14.03 11.79 -5.28
N ASP A 102 13.31 11.09 -4.41
CA ASP A 102 13.46 9.65 -4.23
C ASP A 102 12.90 8.87 -5.43
N VAL A 103 11.74 9.27 -5.99
CA VAL A 103 11.21 8.68 -7.23
C VAL A 103 12.22 8.80 -8.38
N ASN A 104 12.83 9.97 -8.55
CA ASN A 104 13.84 10.17 -9.59
C ASN A 104 15.09 9.34 -9.34
N ARG A 105 15.52 9.22 -8.09
CA ARG A 105 16.69 8.42 -7.70
C ARG A 105 16.47 6.93 -7.94
N PHE A 106 15.33 6.40 -7.52
CA PHE A 106 14.97 4.98 -7.70
C PHE A 106 14.77 4.63 -9.17
N ALA A 107 14.15 5.50 -9.96
CA ALA A 107 14.03 5.30 -11.40
C ALA A 107 15.40 5.29 -12.13
N ALA A 108 16.40 6.00 -11.60
CA ALA A 108 17.73 6.07 -12.19
C ALA A 108 18.65 4.89 -11.80
N ASP A 109 18.50 4.35 -10.59
CA ASP A 109 19.34 3.28 -10.07
C ASP A 109 18.55 2.26 -9.25
N GLN A 110 18.48 1.03 -9.77
CA GLN A 110 17.79 -0.09 -9.12
C GLN A 110 18.46 -0.55 -7.82
N ASN A 111 19.79 -0.44 -7.70
CA ASN A 111 20.47 -0.84 -6.47
C ASN A 111 20.09 0.11 -5.33
N VAL A 112 20.05 1.41 -5.61
CA VAL A 112 19.63 2.43 -4.62
C VAL A 112 18.17 2.23 -4.20
N PHE A 113 17.30 1.83 -5.14
CA PHE A 113 15.94 1.41 -4.81
C PHE A 113 15.94 0.22 -3.86
N PHE A 114 16.62 -0.88 -4.19
CA PHE A 114 16.60 -2.09 -3.37
C PHE A 114 17.21 -1.89 -1.98
N GLU A 115 18.29 -1.13 -1.86
CA GLU A 115 18.86 -0.75 -0.55
C GLU A 115 17.83 -0.02 0.30
N SER A 116 17.17 0.99 -0.27
CA SER A 116 16.14 1.77 0.42
C SER A 116 14.91 0.93 0.77
N PHE A 117 14.51 0.02 -0.12
CA PHE A 117 13.39 -0.91 0.10
C PHE A 117 13.68 -1.87 1.26
N ILE A 118 14.87 -2.46 1.30
CA ILE A 118 15.29 -3.36 2.39
C ILE A 118 15.26 -2.62 3.73
N GLU A 119 15.84 -1.42 3.79
CA GLU A 119 15.79 -0.60 5.00
C GLU A 119 14.36 -0.28 5.44
N GLY A 120 13.50 0.08 4.48
CA GLY A 120 12.08 0.36 4.72
C GLY A 120 11.35 -0.85 5.29
N MET A 121 11.56 -2.04 4.72
CA MET A 121 10.95 -3.29 5.18
C MET A 121 11.43 -3.70 6.57
N ILE A 122 12.71 -3.48 6.89
CA ILE A 122 13.25 -3.70 8.23
C ILE A 122 12.61 -2.75 9.25
N LYS A 123 12.53 -1.45 8.93
CA LYS A 123 11.90 -0.43 9.79
C LYS A 123 10.41 -0.75 10.02
N MET A 124 9.70 -1.13 8.96
CA MET A 124 8.28 -1.52 9.01
C MET A 124 8.06 -2.76 9.89
N GLY A 125 8.93 -3.75 9.77
CA GLY A 125 8.89 -4.96 10.58
C GLY A 125 9.01 -4.69 12.09
N ASN A 126 9.74 -3.65 12.49
CA ASN A 126 9.94 -3.30 13.90
C ASN A 126 8.83 -2.47 14.54
N ILE A 127 7.76 -2.14 13.80
CA ILE A 127 6.68 -1.32 14.34
C ILE A 127 5.91 -2.10 15.41
N LYS A 128 6.00 -1.64 16.67
CA LYS A 128 5.17 -2.11 17.81
C LYS A 128 5.16 -3.63 18.01
N VAL A 129 6.32 -4.26 17.84
CA VAL A 129 6.47 -5.72 17.98
C VAL A 129 6.32 -6.19 19.43
N LEU A 130 5.79 -7.40 19.63
CA LEU A 130 5.73 -8.08 20.92
C LEU A 130 6.89 -9.08 21.01
N THR A 131 7.63 -9.08 22.12
CA THR A 131 8.79 -9.96 22.35
C THR A 131 8.84 -10.43 23.80
N GLY A 132 9.74 -11.36 24.12
CA GLY A 132 9.89 -11.86 25.50
C GLY A 132 8.61 -12.52 25.98
N ASP A 133 8.11 -12.15 27.15
CA ASP A 133 6.85 -12.69 27.71
C ASP A 133 5.58 -11.99 27.21
N SER A 134 5.72 -10.98 26.35
CA SER A 134 4.57 -10.27 25.77
C SER A 134 4.06 -10.99 24.54
N GLY A 135 2.76 -11.33 24.53
CA GLY A 135 2.10 -12.03 23.42
C GLY A 135 2.26 -13.55 23.48
N GLU A 136 1.98 -14.22 22.36
CA GLU A 136 2.02 -15.69 22.26
C GLU A 136 2.59 -16.19 20.93
N VAL A 137 2.94 -17.47 20.84
CA VAL A 137 3.16 -18.15 19.55
C VAL A 137 1.89 -18.93 19.25
N ARG A 138 1.11 -18.51 18.25
CA ARG A 138 -0.16 -19.19 17.93
C ARG A 138 0.07 -20.52 17.24
N SER A 139 -0.62 -21.56 17.72
CA SER A 139 -0.71 -22.83 16.99
C SER A 139 -1.62 -22.71 15.76
N ASN A 140 -2.48 -21.68 15.70
CA ASN A 140 -3.34 -21.37 14.58
C ASN A 140 -3.48 -19.85 14.44
N CYS A 141 -2.93 -19.26 13.37
CA CYS A 141 -2.90 -17.80 13.18
C CYS A 141 -4.28 -17.13 13.17
N ARG A 142 -5.36 -17.89 12.97
CA ARG A 142 -6.74 -17.38 12.90
C ARG A 142 -7.38 -17.14 14.27
N VAL A 143 -6.84 -17.73 15.34
CA VAL A 143 -7.44 -17.68 16.68
C VAL A 143 -6.37 -17.53 17.76
N VAL A 144 -6.66 -16.77 18.82
CA VAL A 144 -5.77 -16.72 19.99
C VAL A 144 -5.79 -18.05 20.72
N ASN A 145 -4.67 -18.45 21.34
CA ASN A 145 -4.63 -19.71 22.09
C ASN A 145 -5.58 -19.62 23.30
N GLY A 146 -6.21 -20.74 23.65
CA GLY A 146 -7.18 -20.79 24.77
C GLY A 146 -8.57 -20.19 24.45
N ALA A 147 -8.79 -19.62 23.25
CA ALA A 147 -10.13 -19.20 22.83
C ALA A 147 -11.07 -20.41 22.74
N ILE A 148 -12.01 -20.50 23.66
CA ILE A 148 -13.11 -21.47 23.58
C ILE A 148 -13.98 -21.06 22.39
N ARG A 149 -13.96 -21.87 21.31
CA ARG A 149 -14.99 -21.76 20.28
C ARG A 149 -16.32 -22.13 20.93
N LEU A 150 -17.13 -21.12 21.25
CA LEU A 150 -18.56 -21.32 21.46
C LEU A 150 -19.17 -21.73 20.10
N ARG A 151 -18.90 -22.97 19.66
CA ARG A 151 -19.63 -23.57 18.54
C ARG A 151 -21.07 -23.71 19.04
N GLY A 152 -21.99 -23.11 18.30
CA GLY A 152 -23.35 -22.82 18.72
C GLY A 152 -24.06 -23.94 19.49
N ARG A 153 -24.65 -23.56 20.62
CA ARG A 153 -25.90 -24.18 21.07
C ARG A 153 -27.02 -23.55 20.25
N ARG A 154 -27.46 -24.27 19.22
CA ARG A 154 -28.84 -24.17 18.73
C ARG A 154 -29.75 -24.83 19.76
#